data_AF-Q4WZI6-F1
#
_entry.id   AF-Q4WZI6-F1
#
_cell.length_a   1.000
_cell.length_b   1.000
_cell.length_c   1.000
_cell.angle_alpha   90.00
_cell.angle_beta   90.00
_cell.angle_gamma   90.00
#
_symmetry.space_group_name_H-M   'P 1'
#
loop_
_entity.id
_entity.type
_entity.pdbx_description
1 polymer ?
#
loop_
_entity_poly.entity_id
_entity_poly.type
_entity_poly.pdbx_seq_one_letter_code
_entity_poly.pdbx_strand_id
1 'polypeptide(L)'
;MRSLASFSFLVAAATAQSVIESSSFGYGHTISPDRDSIPGWQVGGEGHTPQIGGSIRGFLNDGTTDYKSHRSVDSLAFGHCDYAYRNLGRPSVVRLKHTNAVLEVTVDDKLCFSTNKVGLPTGNNFGITAATPENPDSFEIFKFVVQPTASGTNAAPPAQPQANQQPIVNQGQARPVDPRSVNSDQLADLSSRLQRLNDATNSIARDASSQSSKAENRHVELLQKMATKEQVANLDARLQKIELLLQNIQRDLEGKDYRDRFNQLHETLRSSHMSLAENLQNTILNVITASTPRMGFFICLVIAVQLLLAGSYIIYKRRRANMPKKFL
;
A
#
# COMPACT_ATOMS: atom_id res chain seq x y z
N MET A 1 -51.44 44.98 44.69
CA MET A 1 -52.08 43.75 44.17
C MET A 1 -51.20 43.17 43.08
N ARG A 2 -50.81 41.89 43.23
CA ARG A 2 -50.74 40.83 42.18
C ARG A 2 -49.80 41.07 40.98
N SER A 3 -48.94 40.16 40.54
CA SER A 3 -48.78 38.73 40.79
C SER A 3 -47.36 38.28 40.45
N LEU A 4 -46.84 37.37 41.27
CA LEU A 4 -45.88 36.34 40.90
C LEU A 4 -46.54 35.38 39.88
N ALA A 5 -45.82 34.97 38.83
CA ALA A 5 -45.82 33.59 38.29
C ALA A 5 -45.09 33.49 36.94
N SER A 6 -43.97 32.76 36.95
CA SER A 6 -43.59 31.68 36.01
C SER A 6 -43.38 32.02 34.51
N PHE A 7 -42.62 31.27 33.70
CA PHE A 7 -42.19 29.87 33.71
C PHE A 7 -40.88 29.76 32.90
N SER A 8 -39.95 28.94 33.39
CA SER A 8 -38.89 28.33 32.58
C SER A 8 -39.48 27.42 31.49
N PHE A 9 -38.93 27.46 30.27
CA PHE A 9 -38.91 26.43 29.21
C PHE A 9 -38.51 27.14 27.89
N LEU A 10 -37.62 26.69 26.99
CA LEU A 10 -36.93 25.44 26.72
C LEU A 10 -35.61 25.74 25.99
N VAL A 11 -34.53 25.14 26.47
CA VAL A 11 -33.30 24.87 25.71
C VAL A 11 -33.61 23.75 24.73
N ALA A 12 -33.68 24.01 23.42
CA ALA A 12 -33.70 22.95 22.38
C ALA A 12 -33.50 23.52 20.97
N ALA A 13 -32.27 23.86 20.58
CA ALA A 13 -31.96 24.17 19.17
C ALA A 13 -30.52 23.80 18.77
N ALA A 14 -29.96 22.72 19.33
CA ALA A 14 -28.61 22.26 19.01
C ALA A 14 -28.51 20.76 18.63
N THR A 15 -29.64 20.12 18.33
CA THR A 15 -29.68 18.65 18.14
C THR A 15 -29.96 18.20 16.71
N ALA A 16 -30.15 19.10 15.75
CA ALA A 16 -30.50 18.71 14.37
C ALA A 16 -29.27 18.53 13.46
N GLN A 17 -28.26 19.42 13.53
CA GLN A 17 -27.05 19.30 12.71
C GLN A 17 -26.20 18.06 13.06
N SER A 18 -26.12 17.67 14.33
CA SER A 18 -25.34 16.49 14.74
C SER A 18 -25.97 15.17 14.31
N VAL A 19 -27.29 15.13 14.10
CA VAL A 19 -28.02 13.88 13.80
C VAL A 19 -27.79 13.42 12.37
N ILE A 20 -27.68 14.34 11.40
CA ILE A 20 -27.44 13.96 9.99
C ILE A 20 -26.00 13.47 9.82
N GLU A 21 -25.04 14.12 10.47
CA GLU A 21 -23.65 13.68 10.51
C GLU A 21 -23.53 12.31 11.18
N SER A 22 -24.13 12.13 12.38
CA SER A 22 -24.12 10.84 13.09
C SER A 22 -24.84 9.70 12.36
N SER A 23 -25.67 10.02 11.37
CA SER A 23 -26.41 9.03 10.57
C SER A 23 -25.77 8.77 9.21
N SER A 24 -24.69 9.48 8.86
CA SER A 24 -24.00 9.28 7.58
C SER A 24 -23.16 8.01 7.61
N PHE A 25 -23.23 7.23 6.53
CA PHE A 25 -22.43 6.02 6.37
C PHE A 25 -20.93 6.39 6.43
N GLY A 26 -20.21 5.83 7.41
CA GLY A 26 -18.79 6.12 7.63
C GLY A 26 -18.49 7.30 8.57
N TYR A 27 -19.49 7.93 9.20
CA TYR A 27 -19.25 8.90 10.27
C TYR A 27 -18.93 8.20 11.59
N GLY A 28 -17.83 8.59 12.24
CA GLY A 28 -17.35 7.98 13.48
C GLY A 28 -16.29 6.90 13.26
N HIS A 29 -16.47 5.75 13.91
CA HIS A 29 -15.51 4.64 13.85
C HIS A 29 -15.61 3.87 12.53
N THR A 30 -14.47 3.35 12.05
CA THR A 30 -14.44 2.49 10.87
C THR A 30 -15.35 1.28 11.09
N ILE A 31 -16.39 1.16 10.25
CA ILE A 31 -17.40 0.09 10.32
C ILE A 31 -16.77 -1.30 10.14
N SER A 32 -15.68 -1.37 9.38
CA SER A 32 -14.86 -2.57 9.23
C SER A 32 -13.67 -2.50 10.19
N PRO A 33 -13.59 -3.40 11.20
CA PRO A 33 -12.44 -3.47 12.10
C PRO A 33 -11.12 -3.71 11.35
N ASP A 34 -11.19 -4.52 10.29
CA ASP A 34 -10.03 -5.03 9.56
C ASP A 34 -9.92 -4.45 8.14
N ARG A 35 -10.84 -3.54 7.76
CA ARG A 35 -11.06 -3.01 6.40
C ARG A 35 -11.50 -4.03 5.33
N ASP A 36 -11.48 -5.31 5.66
CA ASP A 36 -11.76 -6.41 4.72
C ASP A 36 -13.15 -7.04 4.93
N SER A 37 -13.77 -6.84 6.10
CA SER A 37 -15.09 -7.40 6.41
C SER A 37 -15.88 -6.52 7.37
N ILE A 38 -17.21 -6.54 7.24
CA ILE A 38 -18.10 -5.88 8.19
C ILE A 38 -18.76 -6.98 9.04
N PRO A 39 -18.63 -6.94 10.37
CA PRO A 39 -19.25 -7.94 11.25
C PRO A 39 -20.76 -8.07 10.97
N GLY A 40 -21.22 -9.31 10.78
CA GLY A 40 -22.63 -9.61 10.50
C GLY A 40 -23.06 -9.46 9.03
N TRP A 41 -22.17 -9.02 8.14
CA TRP A 41 -22.42 -8.94 6.70
C TRP A 41 -21.65 -10.04 5.98
N GLN A 42 -22.34 -10.78 5.11
CA GLN A 42 -21.73 -11.77 4.23
C GLN A 42 -21.68 -11.23 2.82
N VAL A 43 -20.53 -11.42 2.19
CA VAL A 43 -20.28 -10.91 0.85
C VAL A 43 -20.57 -12.06 -0.10
N GLY A 44 -21.67 -11.94 -0.84
CA GLY A 44 -22.15 -12.95 -1.78
C GLY A 44 -21.93 -12.53 -3.23
N GLY A 45 -21.54 -13.49 -4.06
CA GLY A 45 -21.51 -13.42 -5.51
C GLY A 45 -22.02 -14.74 -6.10
N GLU A 46 -22.57 -14.71 -7.31
CA GLU A 46 -23.13 -15.91 -7.93
C GLU A 46 -22.00 -16.86 -8.35
N GLY A 47 -21.85 -18.00 -7.64
CA GLY A 47 -20.83 -19.02 -7.93
C GLY A 47 -19.41 -18.74 -7.43
N HIS A 48 -19.18 -17.63 -6.72
CA HIS A 48 -17.89 -17.26 -6.13
C HIS A 48 -18.06 -16.25 -4.99
N THR A 49 -17.26 -16.35 -3.93
CA THR A 49 -17.14 -15.29 -2.93
C THR A 49 -16.28 -14.16 -3.50
N PRO A 50 -16.81 -12.94 -3.64
CA PRO A 50 -16.02 -11.80 -4.08
C PRO A 50 -14.84 -11.60 -3.14
N GLN A 51 -13.61 -11.64 -3.68
CA GLN A 51 -12.43 -11.31 -2.90
C GLN A 51 -12.43 -9.80 -2.67
N ILE A 52 -12.76 -9.40 -1.44
CA ILE A 52 -12.66 -8.01 -1.02
C ILE A 52 -11.23 -7.79 -0.56
N GLY A 53 -10.39 -7.29 -1.46
CA GLY A 53 -9.02 -6.90 -1.15
C GLY A 53 -7.96 -7.67 -1.92
N GLY A 54 -6.75 -7.60 -1.41
CA GLY A 54 -5.60 -8.33 -1.93
C GLY A 54 -5.55 -9.76 -1.40
N SER A 55 -4.78 -10.63 -2.05
CA SER A 55 -4.46 -11.95 -1.52
C SER A 55 -2.97 -12.24 -1.72
N ILE A 56 -2.43 -13.08 -0.85
CA ILE A 56 -1.07 -13.61 -0.96
C ILE A 56 -1.17 -15.09 -1.30
N ARG A 57 -0.50 -15.49 -2.38
CA ARG A 57 -0.61 -16.84 -2.96
C ARG A 57 0.76 -17.43 -3.23
N GLY A 58 0.92 -18.71 -2.92
CA GLY A 58 2.12 -19.49 -3.22
C GLY A 58 1.91 -20.35 -4.46
N PHE A 59 2.82 -20.25 -5.43
CA PHE A 59 2.84 -21.06 -6.65
C PHE A 59 4.16 -21.81 -6.76
N LEU A 60 4.12 -23.01 -7.34
CA LEU A 60 5.31 -23.81 -7.64
C LEU A 60 5.37 -24.08 -9.13
N ASN A 61 6.57 -24.03 -9.70
CA ASN A 61 6.77 -24.34 -11.11
C ASN A 61 8.07 -25.13 -11.26
N ASP A 62 7.98 -26.27 -11.93
CA ASP A 62 9.11 -27.11 -12.34
C ASP A 62 9.63 -26.74 -13.75
N GLY A 63 9.03 -25.72 -14.38
CA GLY A 63 9.34 -25.25 -15.73
C GLY A 63 8.31 -25.66 -16.77
N THR A 64 7.33 -26.50 -16.42
CA THR A 64 6.30 -26.99 -17.36
C THR A 64 5.03 -26.16 -17.36
N THR A 65 4.76 -25.39 -16.30
CA THR A 65 3.50 -24.65 -16.15
C THR A 65 3.60 -23.25 -16.75
N ASP A 66 2.77 -22.97 -17.75
CA ASP A 66 2.59 -21.61 -18.29
C ASP A 66 1.41 -20.91 -17.60
N TYR A 67 1.74 -19.95 -16.73
CA TYR A 67 0.74 -19.15 -16.02
C TYR A 67 -0.01 -18.17 -16.92
N LYS A 68 0.55 -17.77 -18.07
CA LYS A 68 -0.06 -16.76 -18.95
C LYS A 68 -1.27 -17.30 -19.69
N SER A 69 -1.22 -18.56 -20.12
CA SER A 69 -2.31 -19.20 -20.87
C SER A 69 -3.39 -19.81 -19.97
N HIS A 70 -3.17 -19.85 -18.66
CA HIS A 70 -4.10 -20.46 -17.72
C HIS A 70 -5.28 -19.53 -17.40
N ARG A 71 -6.52 -20.02 -17.52
CA ARG A 71 -7.75 -19.23 -17.30
C ARG A 71 -7.96 -18.80 -15.85
N SER A 72 -7.45 -19.56 -14.88
CA SER A 72 -7.58 -19.28 -13.46
C SER A 72 -6.30 -19.67 -12.73
N VAL A 73 -5.28 -18.81 -12.82
CA VAL A 73 -4.00 -19.02 -12.14
C VAL A 73 -4.21 -19.24 -10.64
N ASP A 74 -5.19 -18.55 -10.04
CA ASP A 74 -5.56 -18.64 -8.63
C ASP A 74 -5.81 -20.07 -8.13
N SER A 75 -6.35 -20.94 -8.97
CA SER A 75 -6.62 -22.34 -8.64
C SER A 75 -5.37 -23.22 -8.51
N LEU A 76 -4.24 -22.77 -9.06
CA LEU A 76 -2.96 -23.47 -9.01
C LEU A 76 -2.18 -23.19 -7.72
N ALA A 77 -2.67 -22.29 -6.87
CA ALA A 77 -1.99 -21.93 -5.63
C ALA A 77 -1.97 -23.13 -4.66
N PHE A 78 -0.79 -23.50 -4.17
CA PHE A 78 -0.67 -24.56 -3.14
C PHE A 78 -1.03 -24.06 -1.73
N GLY A 79 -1.09 -22.74 -1.55
CA GLY A 79 -1.44 -22.07 -0.30
C GLY A 79 -1.76 -20.60 -0.57
N HIS A 80 -2.73 -20.06 0.16
CA HIS A 80 -3.09 -18.65 0.07
C HIS A 80 -3.70 -18.13 1.37
N CYS A 81 -3.71 -16.81 1.53
CA CYS A 81 -4.54 -16.10 2.49
C CYS A 81 -5.01 -14.77 1.90
N ASP A 82 -6.13 -14.26 2.40
CA ASP A 82 -6.60 -12.93 2.06
C ASP A 82 -5.82 -11.89 2.89
N TYR A 83 -5.38 -10.81 2.24
CA TYR A 83 -4.59 -9.75 2.84
C TYR A 83 -4.70 -8.45 2.03
N ALA A 84 -5.40 -7.45 2.56
CA ALA A 84 -5.46 -6.13 1.94
C ALA A 84 -4.16 -5.33 2.11
N TYR A 85 -3.26 -5.47 1.14
CA TYR A 85 -1.96 -4.79 1.12
C TYR A 85 -2.01 -3.32 0.66
N ARG A 86 -3.12 -2.84 0.08
CA ARG A 86 -3.22 -1.49 -0.51
C ARG A 86 -3.52 -0.43 0.56
N ASN A 87 -2.89 0.74 0.43
CA ASN A 87 -3.21 1.95 1.22
C ASN A 87 -3.16 1.78 2.75
N LEU A 88 -2.25 0.95 3.25
CA LEU A 88 -2.10 0.70 4.69
C LEU A 88 -1.40 1.84 5.46
N GLY A 89 -0.71 2.74 4.75
CA GLY A 89 0.07 3.83 5.36
C GLY A 89 1.31 3.36 6.15
N ARG A 90 1.63 2.07 6.07
CA ARG A 90 2.80 1.42 6.69
C ARG A 90 3.32 0.31 5.76
N PRO A 91 4.61 -0.02 5.79
CA PRO A 91 5.12 -1.17 5.03
C PRO A 91 4.63 -2.48 5.64
N SER A 92 4.15 -3.39 4.78
CA SER A 92 3.84 -4.78 5.16
C SER A 92 5.12 -5.61 5.24
N VAL A 93 5.20 -6.51 6.22
CA VAL A 93 6.34 -7.42 6.37
C VAL A 93 5.94 -8.83 5.96
N VAL A 94 6.41 -9.28 4.80
CA VAL A 94 6.25 -10.66 4.34
C VAL A 94 7.51 -11.45 4.68
N ARG A 95 7.35 -12.54 5.43
CA ARG A 95 8.45 -13.44 5.82
C ARG A 95 8.18 -14.85 5.34
N LEU A 96 9.06 -15.31 4.45
CA LEU A 96 9.13 -16.68 3.95
C LEU A 96 10.21 -17.44 4.72
N LYS A 97 9.81 -18.51 5.41
CA LYS A 97 10.71 -19.45 6.08
C LYS A 97 10.63 -20.78 5.35
N HIS A 98 11.77 -21.28 4.89
CA HIS A 98 11.86 -22.60 4.27
C HIS A 98 12.94 -23.41 4.98
N THR A 99 12.56 -24.59 5.44
CA THR A 99 13.42 -25.57 6.12
C THR A 99 13.20 -26.93 5.46
N ASN A 100 14.01 -27.93 5.82
CA ASN A 100 13.84 -29.29 5.31
C ASN A 100 12.48 -29.93 5.68
N ALA A 101 11.76 -29.38 6.65
CA ALA A 101 10.51 -29.94 7.14
C ALA A 101 9.27 -29.08 6.79
N VAL A 102 9.44 -27.77 6.64
CA VAL A 102 8.31 -26.85 6.49
C VAL A 102 8.67 -25.62 5.66
N LEU A 103 7.75 -25.24 4.78
CA LEU A 103 7.63 -23.92 4.17
C LEU A 103 6.51 -23.16 4.87
N GLU A 104 6.81 -21.97 5.37
CA GLU A 104 5.90 -21.13 6.12
C GLU A 104 5.96 -19.69 5.57
N VAL A 105 4.79 -19.10 5.37
CA VAL A 105 4.64 -17.70 4.98
C VAL A 105 3.87 -16.97 6.06
N THR A 106 4.47 -15.90 6.56
CA THR A 106 3.86 -14.98 7.54
C THR A 106 3.80 -13.57 6.98
N VAL A 107 2.77 -12.82 7.38
CA VAL A 107 2.48 -11.46 6.92
C VAL A 107 2.13 -10.64 8.15
N ASP A 108 2.88 -9.57 8.40
CA ASP A 108 2.75 -8.74 9.62
C ASP A 108 2.71 -9.62 10.90
N ASP A 109 3.64 -10.58 10.99
CA ASP A 109 3.78 -11.58 12.06
C ASP A 109 2.60 -12.56 12.25
N LYS A 110 1.60 -12.53 11.37
CA LYS A 110 0.50 -13.50 11.35
C LYS A 110 0.78 -14.62 10.35
N LEU A 111 0.43 -15.85 10.71
CA LEU A 111 0.52 -16.99 9.81
C LEU A 111 -0.47 -16.82 8.65
N CYS A 112 0.05 -16.84 7.42
CA CYS A 112 -0.77 -16.82 6.20
C CYS A 112 -1.05 -18.25 5.74
N PHE A 113 0.00 -19.02 5.41
CA PHE A 113 -0.11 -20.45 5.13
C PHE A 113 1.21 -21.18 5.41
N SER A 114 1.12 -22.49 5.61
CA SER A 114 2.26 -23.38 5.83
C SER A 114 2.03 -24.74 5.21
N THR A 115 3.10 -25.38 4.74
CA THR A 115 3.06 -26.71 4.13
C THR A 115 4.38 -27.45 4.33
N ASN A 116 4.28 -28.76 4.52
CA ASN A 116 5.42 -29.68 4.60
C ASN A 116 5.65 -30.47 3.31
N LYS A 117 4.90 -30.16 2.24
CA LYS A 117 4.92 -30.93 0.98
C LYS A 117 5.82 -30.31 -0.08
N VAL A 118 6.47 -29.18 0.21
CA VAL A 118 7.25 -28.41 -0.75
C VAL A 118 8.73 -28.66 -0.52
N GLY A 119 9.42 -29.11 -1.57
CA GLY A 119 10.87 -29.25 -1.60
C GLY A 119 11.44 -28.44 -2.76
N LEU A 120 12.19 -27.37 -2.45
CA LEU A 120 12.82 -26.52 -3.45
C LEU A 120 14.29 -26.94 -3.70
N PRO A 121 14.75 -26.99 -4.96
CA PRO A 121 16.14 -27.31 -5.27
C PRO A 121 17.09 -26.19 -4.84
N THR A 122 18.37 -26.53 -4.65
CA THR A 122 19.43 -25.55 -4.38
C THR A 122 19.84 -24.80 -5.65
N GLY A 123 20.36 -23.58 -5.51
CA GLY A 123 20.85 -22.78 -6.64
C GLY A 123 19.81 -21.83 -7.25
N ASN A 124 18.69 -21.61 -6.57
CA ASN A 124 17.67 -20.64 -6.97
C ASN A 124 18.11 -19.20 -6.70
N ASN A 125 17.50 -18.27 -7.43
CA ASN A 125 17.67 -16.83 -7.24
C ASN A 125 16.49 -16.24 -6.46
N PHE A 126 16.78 -15.25 -5.63
CA PHE A 126 15.75 -14.41 -5.02
C PHE A 126 15.51 -13.18 -5.88
N GLY A 127 14.25 -12.80 -6.08
CA GLY A 127 13.88 -11.62 -6.84
C GLY A 127 12.47 -11.17 -6.49
N ILE A 128 12.20 -9.89 -6.74
CA ILE A 128 10.87 -9.29 -6.60
C ILE A 128 10.59 -8.52 -7.89
N THR A 129 9.41 -8.71 -8.43
CA THR A 129 8.90 -8.00 -9.61
C THR A 129 7.50 -7.49 -9.30
N ALA A 130 7.09 -6.43 -10.00
CA ALA A 130 5.76 -5.87 -9.89
C ALA A 130 5.28 -5.47 -11.28
N ALA A 131 3.96 -5.51 -11.48
CA ALA A 131 3.30 -5.06 -12.69
C ALA A 131 1.98 -4.40 -12.31
N THR A 132 1.64 -3.32 -13.01
CA THR A 132 0.37 -2.61 -12.82
C THR A 132 -0.58 -2.91 -13.97
N PRO A 133 -1.89 -3.07 -13.70
CA PRO A 133 -2.90 -3.10 -14.74
C PRO A 133 -3.13 -1.69 -15.33
N GLU A 134 -4.20 -1.50 -16.10
CA GLU A 134 -4.59 -0.20 -16.67
C GLU A 134 -4.74 0.91 -15.61
N ASN A 135 -5.17 0.54 -14.40
CA ASN A 135 -5.15 1.42 -13.24
C ASN A 135 -3.78 1.31 -12.56
N PRO A 136 -2.93 2.35 -12.61
CA PRO A 136 -1.60 2.29 -12.05
C PRO A 136 -1.64 2.24 -10.51
N ASP A 137 -0.81 1.38 -9.93
CA ASP A 137 -0.53 1.29 -8.50
C ASP A 137 0.97 1.48 -8.25
N SER A 138 1.35 1.99 -7.07
CA SER A 138 2.76 2.09 -6.67
C SER A 138 3.18 0.86 -5.88
N PHE A 139 4.33 0.27 -6.22
CA PHE A 139 4.94 -0.84 -5.50
C PHE A 139 6.31 -0.43 -4.98
N GLU A 140 6.50 -0.47 -3.66
CA GLU A 140 7.70 0.01 -3.00
C GLU A 140 8.33 -1.09 -2.13
N ILE A 141 9.64 -1.25 -2.23
CA ILE A 141 10.41 -2.21 -1.43
C ILE A 141 11.37 -1.42 -0.54
N PHE A 142 11.12 -1.45 0.76
CA PHE A 142 11.96 -0.74 1.73
C PHE A 142 13.17 -1.56 2.18
N LYS A 143 13.03 -2.88 2.26
CA LYS A 143 14.07 -3.77 2.79
C LYS A 143 13.87 -5.19 2.30
N PHE A 144 14.95 -5.81 1.82
CA PHE A 144 15.01 -7.23 1.46
C PHE A 144 16.12 -7.91 2.24
N VAL A 145 15.78 -8.89 3.08
CA VAL A 145 16.73 -9.60 3.95
C VAL A 145 16.63 -11.09 3.72
N VAL A 146 17.78 -11.72 3.47
CA VAL A 146 17.90 -13.18 3.42
C VAL A 146 18.77 -13.61 4.59
N GLN A 147 18.26 -14.54 5.40
CA GLN A 147 18.99 -15.13 6.51
C GLN A 147 19.03 -16.65 6.34
N PRO A 148 20.21 -17.29 6.43
CA PRO A 148 20.28 -18.73 6.49
C PRO A 148 19.62 -19.19 7.80
N THR A 149 18.72 -20.17 7.71
CA THR A 149 18.20 -20.82 8.92
C THR A 149 19.32 -21.69 9.46
N ALA A 150 19.85 -21.38 10.63
CA ALA A 150 20.79 -22.26 11.30
C ALA A 150 20.09 -23.61 11.54
N SER A 151 20.54 -24.64 10.84
CA SER A 151 20.11 -26.02 11.10
C SER A 151 20.47 -26.35 12.54
N GLY A 152 19.49 -26.32 13.43
CA GLY A 152 19.66 -26.73 14.82
C GLY A 152 20.00 -28.20 14.87
N THR A 153 21.28 -28.53 15.01
CA THR A 153 21.69 -29.78 15.64
C THR A 153 21.27 -29.68 17.10
N ASN A 154 20.27 -30.46 17.48
CA ASN A 154 19.91 -30.72 18.86
C ASN A 154 21.10 -31.42 19.55
N ALA A 155 22.10 -30.67 19.98
CA ALA A 155 22.97 -31.08 21.07
C ALA A 155 22.34 -30.51 22.35
N ALA A 156 21.82 -31.40 23.19
CA ALA A 156 21.25 -31.06 24.48
C ALA A 156 22.23 -30.23 25.33
N PRO A 157 21.74 -29.34 26.21
CA PRO A 157 22.60 -28.57 27.10
C PRO A 157 23.20 -29.52 28.16
N PRO A 158 24.52 -29.48 28.43
CA PRO A 158 25.03 -30.11 29.63
C PRO A 158 24.55 -29.32 30.84
N ALA A 159 23.85 -30.02 31.73
CA ALA A 159 23.40 -29.52 33.01
C ALA A 159 24.57 -29.01 33.88
N GLN A 160 24.27 -27.98 34.67
CA GLN A 160 25.13 -27.30 35.63
C GLN A 160 25.79 -28.22 36.66
N PRO A 161 26.88 -27.75 37.28
CA PRO A 161 26.91 -27.73 38.75
C PRO A 161 26.86 -26.29 39.28
N GLN A 162 25.96 -26.06 40.24
CA GLN A 162 25.91 -24.85 41.07
C GLN A 162 27.23 -24.63 41.82
N ALA A 163 27.73 -23.39 41.82
CA ALA A 163 28.63 -22.91 42.87
C ALA A 163 28.45 -21.39 43.08
N ASN A 164 27.83 -21.09 44.22
CA ASN A 164 27.89 -19.91 45.08
C ASN A 164 28.56 -18.61 44.57
N GLN A 165 27.78 -17.53 44.55
CA GLN A 165 28.27 -16.15 44.47
C GLN A 165 28.74 -15.66 45.85
N GLN A 166 29.99 -15.21 45.95
CA GLN A 166 30.42 -14.21 46.93
C GLN A 166 31.34 -13.17 46.26
N PRO A 167 31.34 -11.90 46.71
CA PRO A 167 31.97 -10.81 45.99
C PRO A 167 33.47 -10.70 46.23
N ILE A 168 34.15 -10.14 45.23
CA ILE A 168 35.58 -9.90 45.13
C ILE A 168 36.08 -8.96 46.23
N VAL A 169 37.11 -9.39 46.97
CA VAL A 169 38.02 -8.48 47.70
C VAL A 169 39.47 -8.86 47.39
N ASN A 170 40.20 -7.82 46.98
CA ASN A 170 41.61 -7.73 46.67
C ASN A 170 42.50 -8.16 47.85
N GLN A 171 43.54 -8.98 47.61
CA GLN A 171 44.92 -8.74 48.08
C GLN A 171 45.85 -9.88 47.63
N GLY A 172 47.03 -9.48 47.14
CA GLY A 172 47.93 -10.34 46.41
C GLY A 172 48.78 -11.28 47.26
N GLN A 173 49.36 -12.27 46.59
CA GLN A 173 50.69 -12.83 46.87
C GLN A 173 51.11 -13.75 45.72
N ALA A 174 52.36 -13.59 45.28
CA ALA A 174 52.98 -14.30 44.18
C ALA A 174 53.29 -15.76 44.53
N ARG A 175 53.08 -16.68 43.56
CA ARG A 175 53.90 -17.88 43.30
C ARG A 175 53.57 -18.48 41.91
N PRO A 176 54.52 -19.20 41.29
CA PRO A 176 54.75 -19.15 39.84
C PRO A 176 53.89 -20.16 39.06
N VAL A 177 53.40 -19.74 37.90
CA VAL A 177 52.77 -20.64 36.92
C VAL A 177 53.67 -20.72 35.69
N ASP A 178 53.96 -21.97 35.32
CA ASP A 178 54.74 -22.41 34.16
C ASP A 178 54.34 -21.67 32.86
N PRO A 179 55.30 -21.19 32.05
CA PRO A 179 55.02 -20.42 30.85
C PRO A 179 54.97 -21.35 29.63
N ARG A 180 53.79 -21.85 29.26
CA ARG A 180 53.58 -22.35 27.89
C ARG A 180 52.08 -22.41 27.53
N SER A 181 51.77 -21.71 26.44
CA SER A 181 50.53 -21.71 25.63
C SER A 181 49.39 -20.74 25.93
N VAL A 182 49.70 -19.48 26.26
CA VAL A 182 48.77 -18.38 25.87
C VAL A 182 49.29 -17.81 24.56
N ASN A 183 48.64 -18.18 23.46
CA ASN A 183 49.00 -17.70 22.12
C ASN A 183 48.80 -16.18 22.04
N SER A 184 49.91 -15.45 21.94
CA SER A 184 49.97 -13.99 21.73
C SER A 184 49.10 -13.53 20.56
N ASP A 185 48.96 -14.39 19.56
CA ASP A 185 48.25 -14.09 18.32
C ASP A 185 46.72 -14.01 18.53
N GLN A 186 46.18 -14.74 19.52
CA GLN A 186 44.76 -14.65 19.87
C GLN A 186 44.41 -13.37 20.61
N LEU A 187 45.35 -12.86 21.43
CA LEU A 187 45.16 -11.58 22.14
C LEU A 187 45.28 -10.38 21.19
N ALA A 188 46.16 -10.48 20.20
CA ALA A 188 46.34 -9.47 19.16
C ALA A 188 45.16 -9.41 18.18
N ASP A 189 44.57 -10.55 17.80
CA ASP A 189 43.36 -10.54 16.98
C ASP A 189 42.17 -9.93 17.74
N LEU A 190 42.01 -10.26 19.03
CA LEU A 190 40.91 -9.74 19.85
C LEU A 190 41.00 -8.22 20.05
N SER A 191 42.20 -7.69 20.29
CA SER A 191 42.41 -6.25 20.41
C SER A 191 42.13 -5.53 19.09
N SER A 192 42.54 -6.12 17.95
CA SER A 192 42.24 -5.56 16.62
C SER A 192 40.74 -5.53 16.29
N ARG A 193 39.98 -6.52 16.79
CA ARG A 193 38.52 -6.59 16.60
C ARG A 193 37.79 -5.60 17.49
N LEU A 194 38.21 -5.46 18.75
CA LEU A 194 37.65 -4.47 19.67
C LEU A 194 37.87 -3.05 19.17
N GLN A 195 39.04 -2.75 18.63
CA GLN A 195 39.36 -1.42 18.11
C GLN A 195 38.50 -1.09 16.88
N ARG A 196 38.31 -2.04 15.96
CA ARG A 196 37.40 -1.89 14.81
C ARG A 196 35.94 -1.72 15.20
N LEU A 197 35.48 -2.43 16.23
CA LEU A 197 34.12 -2.26 16.77
C LEU A 197 33.92 -0.88 17.39
N ASN A 198 34.92 -0.36 18.08
CA ASN A 198 34.85 0.98 18.68
C ASN A 198 34.80 2.08 17.61
N ASP A 199 35.60 1.94 16.55
CA ASP A 199 35.60 2.89 15.43
C ASP A 199 34.27 2.87 14.65
N ALA A 200 33.70 1.68 14.41
CA ALA A 200 32.40 1.53 13.79
C ALA A 200 31.26 2.10 14.65
N THR A 201 31.35 1.96 15.97
CA THR A 201 30.36 2.53 16.89
C THR A 201 30.40 4.06 16.86
N ASN A 202 31.61 4.63 16.80
CA ASN A 202 31.80 6.08 16.73
C ASN A 202 31.37 6.69 15.40
N SER A 203 31.47 5.98 14.27
CA SER A 203 30.94 6.46 12.99
C SER A 203 29.42 6.43 12.97
N ILE A 204 28.80 5.35 13.44
CA ILE A 204 27.34 5.21 13.51
C ILE A 204 26.71 6.30 14.40
N ALA A 205 27.34 6.63 15.53
CA ALA A 205 26.86 7.69 16.41
C ALA A 205 26.86 9.08 15.73
N ARG A 206 27.85 9.35 14.87
CA ARG A 206 27.92 10.61 14.08
C ARG A 206 26.91 10.63 12.94
N ASP A 207 26.71 9.49 12.27
CA ASP A 207 25.74 9.41 11.18
C ASP A 207 24.31 9.56 11.71
N ALA A 208 24.00 8.95 12.86
CA ALA A 208 22.70 9.06 13.52
C ALA A 208 22.37 10.50 13.94
N SER A 209 23.34 11.25 14.49
CA SER A 209 23.12 12.66 14.84
C SER A 209 22.95 13.53 13.60
N SER A 210 23.69 13.27 12.52
CA SER A 210 23.56 14.00 11.25
C SER A 210 22.21 13.77 10.56
N GLN A 211 21.64 12.57 10.70
CA GLN A 211 20.33 12.20 10.16
C GLN A 211 19.21 12.93 10.92
N SER A 212 19.33 13.00 12.25
CA SER A 212 18.36 13.68 13.12
C SER A 212 18.22 15.16 12.77
N SER A 213 19.33 15.88 12.59
CA SER A 213 19.30 17.30 12.23
C SER A 213 18.70 17.55 10.84
N LYS A 214 18.93 16.65 9.87
CA LYS A 214 18.30 16.76 8.53
C LYS A 214 16.80 16.53 8.57
N ALA A 215 16.33 15.63 9.43
CA ALA A 215 14.91 15.35 9.60
C ALA A 215 14.17 16.53 10.24
N GLU A 216 14.73 17.14 11.28
CA GLU A 216 14.16 18.34 11.92
C GLU A 216 14.07 19.52 10.94
N ASN A 217 15.11 19.76 10.14
CA ASN A 217 15.08 20.84 9.15
C ASN A 217 13.99 20.65 8.08
N ARG A 218 13.74 19.42 7.62
CA ARG A 218 12.62 19.12 6.71
C ARG A 218 11.27 19.34 7.39
N HIS A 219 11.16 19.00 8.66
CA HIS A 219 9.91 19.14 9.41
C HIS A 219 9.55 20.63 9.59
N VAL A 220 10.53 21.48 9.85
CA VAL A 220 10.35 22.93 9.92
C VAL A 220 9.97 23.52 8.55
N GLU A 221 10.63 23.09 7.47
CA GLU A 221 10.32 23.56 6.10
C GLU A 221 8.88 23.19 5.68
N LEU A 222 8.41 21.99 6.02
CA LEU A 222 7.04 21.55 5.71
C LEU A 222 5.98 22.32 6.49
N LEU A 223 6.24 22.62 7.77
CA LEU A 223 5.35 23.46 8.57
C LEU A 223 5.27 24.88 8.02
N GLN A 224 6.39 25.43 7.53
CA GLN A 224 6.39 26.73 6.84
C GLN A 224 5.62 26.70 5.52
N LYS A 225 5.69 25.60 4.76
CA LYS A 225 4.94 25.44 3.50
C LYS A 225 3.43 25.24 3.71
N MET A 226 3.00 24.62 4.81
CA MET A 226 1.59 24.49 5.18
C MET A 226 0.98 25.75 5.81
N ALA A 227 1.81 26.70 6.26
CA ALA A 227 1.36 28.00 6.77
C ALA A 227 1.12 29.04 5.65
N THR A 228 0.69 28.60 4.45
CA THR A 228 0.31 29.51 3.37
C THR A 228 -1.07 30.10 3.66
N LYS A 229 -1.03 31.24 4.36
CA LYS A 229 -2.11 32.15 4.79
C LYS A 229 -3.18 32.45 3.72
N GLU A 230 -2.87 32.20 2.45
CA GLU A 230 -3.69 32.50 1.28
C GLU A 230 -4.84 31.50 1.07
N GLN A 231 -4.65 30.22 1.42
CA GLN A 231 -5.73 29.22 1.31
C GLN A 231 -6.75 29.35 2.44
N VAL A 232 -6.29 29.73 3.63
CA VAL A 232 -7.16 29.98 4.80
C VAL A 232 -8.02 31.23 4.60
N ALA A 233 -7.46 32.30 4.00
CA ALA A 233 -8.22 33.52 3.70
C ALA A 233 -9.32 33.30 2.65
N ASN A 234 -9.10 32.42 1.66
CA ASN A 234 -10.12 32.08 0.66
C ASN A 234 -11.24 31.22 1.27
N LEU A 235 -10.93 30.36 2.24
CA LEU A 235 -11.94 29.60 2.98
C LEU A 235 -12.81 30.51 3.85
N ASP A 236 -12.22 31.48 4.53
CA ASP A 236 -12.93 32.43 5.39
C ASP A 236 -13.92 33.31 4.58
N ALA A 237 -13.50 33.78 3.40
CA ALA A 237 -14.36 34.51 2.48
C ALA A 237 -15.55 33.67 1.96
N ARG A 238 -15.37 32.35 1.80
CA ARG A 238 -16.47 31.44 1.39
C ARG A 238 -17.44 31.17 2.54
N LEU A 239 -16.93 31.09 3.77
CA LEU A 239 -17.74 30.87 4.98
C LEU A 239 -18.69 32.04 5.24
N GLN A 240 -18.20 33.27 5.14
CA GLN A 240 -19.03 34.47 5.29
C GLN A 240 -20.13 34.59 4.21
N LYS A 241 -19.83 34.15 2.98
CA LYS A 241 -20.82 34.13 1.89
C LYS A 241 -21.92 33.11 2.12
N ILE A 242 -21.59 31.97 2.74
CA ILE A 242 -22.57 30.93 3.11
C ILE A 242 -23.46 31.41 4.25
N GLU A 243 -22.91 32.13 5.23
CA GLU A 243 -23.66 32.66 6.37
C GLU A 243 -24.72 33.70 5.95
N LEU A 244 -24.39 34.58 5.00
CA LEU A 244 -25.34 35.54 4.41
C LEU A 244 -26.47 34.85 3.64
N LEU A 245 -26.17 33.74 2.95
CA LEU A 245 -27.17 32.96 2.23
C LEU A 245 -28.11 32.25 3.21
N LEU A 246 -27.58 31.77 4.33
CA LEU A 246 -28.32 31.10 5.40
C LEU A 246 -29.27 32.07 6.14
N GLN A 247 -28.84 33.32 6.37
CA GLN A 247 -29.71 34.36 6.92
C GLN A 247 -30.86 34.77 5.99
N ASN A 248 -30.62 34.80 4.68
CA ASN A 248 -31.69 35.03 3.70
C ASN A 248 -32.69 33.86 3.66
N ILE A 249 -32.22 32.61 3.78
CA ILE A 249 -33.10 31.43 3.89
C ILE A 249 -33.91 31.46 5.19
N GLN A 250 -33.31 31.90 6.31
CA GLN A 250 -33.99 32.01 7.60
C GLN A 250 -35.08 33.10 7.61
N ARG A 251 -34.92 34.15 6.81
CA ARG A 251 -35.95 35.19 6.60
C ARG A 251 -37.07 34.73 5.67
N ASP A 252 -36.76 33.87 4.70
CA ASP A 252 -37.74 33.24 3.80
C ASP A 252 -38.52 32.08 4.46
N LEU A 253 -38.08 31.61 5.63
CA LEU A 253 -38.67 30.50 6.38
C LEU A 253 -39.94 30.86 7.17
N GLU A 254 -40.36 32.13 7.20
CA GLU A 254 -41.57 32.58 7.92
C GLU A 254 -42.84 32.60 7.04
N GLY A 255 -42.70 32.49 5.71
CA GLY A 255 -43.81 32.44 4.76
C GLY A 255 -44.23 31.01 4.43
N LYS A 256 -45.26 30.51 5.11
CA LYS A 256 -45.94 29.24 4.78
C LYS A 256 -46.35 29.20 3.30
N ASP A 257 -45.67 28.38 2.48
CA ASP A 257 -46.22 27.73 1.26
C ASP A 257 -45.22 26.68 0.68
N TYR A 258 -44.81 25.71 1.50
CA TYR A 258 -43.90 24.64 1.07
C TYR A 258 -44.57 23.60 0.16
N ARG A 259 -45.91 23.51 0.14
CA ARG A 259 -46.60 22.45 -0.59
C ARG A 259 -46.67 22.72 -2.09
N ASP A 260 -46.93 23.97 -2.46
CA ASP A 260 -46.93 24.37 -3.87
C ASP A 260 -45.51 24.44 -4.43
N ARG A 261 -44.53 24.85 -3.60
CA ARG A 261 -43.11 24.78 -3.99
C ARG A 261 -42.58 23.36 -4.09
N PHE A 262 -43.04 22.40 -3.29
CA PHE A 262 -42.62 21.01 -3.42
C PHE A 262 -43.15 20.39 -4.72
N ASN A 263 -44.39 20.71 -5.11
CA ASN A 263 -44.93 20.28 -6.40
C ASN A 263 -44.21 20.95 -7.57
N GLN A 264 -43.87 22.24 -7.46
CA GLN A 264 -43.00 22.90 -8.43
C GLN A 264 -41.58 22.30 -8.46
N LEU A 265 -41.00 21.92 -7.32
CA LEU A 265 -39.67 21.29 -7.23
C LEU A 265 -39.68 19.89 -7.81
N HIS A 266 -40.76 19.13 -7.63
CA HIS A 266 -40.93 17.81 -8.22
C HIS A 266 -41.06 17.89 -9.74
N GLU A 267 -41.81 18.87 -10.24
CA GLU A 267 -41.94 19.14 -11.68
C GLU A 267 -40.64 19.69 -12.29
N THR A 268 -39.91 20.52 -11.54
CA THR A 268 -38.60 21.06 -11.94
C THR A 268 -37.52 19.98 -11.91
N LEU A 269 -37.57 19.02 -10.98
CA LEU A 269 -36.68 17.84 -10.97
C LEU A 269 -36.97 16.92 -12.14
N ARG A 270 -38.24 16.70 -12.47
CA ARG A 270 -38.63 15.88 -13.63
C ARG A 270 -38.15 16.50 -14.94
N SER A 271 -38.34 17.81 -15.12
CA SER A 271 -37.85 18.53 -16.29
C SER A 271 -36.32 18.69 -16.30
N SER A 272 -35.68 18.79 -15.13
CA SER A 272 -34.21 18.81 -15.00
C SER A 272 -33.60 17.45 -15.33
N HIS A 273 -34.24 16.32 -15.02
CA HIS A 273 -33.76 15.00 -15.43
C HIS A 273 -33.81 14.82 -16.95
N MET A 274 -34.80 15.40 -17.63
CA MET A 274 -34.86 15.41 -19.09
C MET A 274 -33.83 16.39 -19.70
N SER A 275 -33.71 17.60 -19.13
CA SER A 275 -32.74 18.60 -19.58
C SER A 275 -31.29 18.19 -19.32
N LEU A 276 -31.00 17.49 -18.21
CA LEU A 276 -29.69 16.92 -17.93
C LEU A 276 -29.39 15.71 -18.82
N ALA A 277 -30.39 14.88 -19.15
CA ALA A 277 -30.20 13.79 -20.10
C ALA A 277 -29.91 14.32 -21.51
N GLU A 278 -30.62 15.37 -21.96
CA GLU A 278 -30.36 16.01 -23.26
C GLU A 278 -29.06 16.83 -23.27
N ASN A 279 -28.72 17.54 -22.19
CA ASN A 279 -27.43 18.26 -22.10
C ASN A 279 -26.23 17.33 -21.92
N LEU A 280 -26.37 16.21 -21.21
CA LEU A 280 -25.34 15.17 -21.18
C LEU A 280 -25.21 14.52 -22.55
N GLN A 281 -26.30 14.21 -23.25
CA GLN A 281 -26.22 13.72 -24.63
C GLN A 281 -25.51 14.72 -25.54
N ASN A 282 -25.86 16.01 -25.50
CA ASN A 282 -25.22 17.02 -26.34
C ASN A 282 -23.75 17.29 -25.96
N THR A 283 -23.40 17.22 -24.68
CA THR A 283 -22.02 17.41 -24.22
C THR A 283 -21.16 16.17 -24.48
N ILE A 284 -21.71 14.96 -24.33
CA ILE A 284 -21.04 13.70 -24.68
C ILE A 284 -20.89 13.60 -26.20
N LEU A 285 -21.90 14.00 -26.99
CA LEU A 285 -21.79 14.04 -28.45
C LEU A 285 -20.77 15.09 -28.93
N ASN A 286 -20.67 16.26 -28.29
CA ASN A 286 -19.65 17.27 -28.62
C ASN A 286 -18.23 16.89 -28.19
N VAL A 287 -18.07 16.18 -27.05
CA VAL A 287 -16.75 15.70 -26.59
C VAL A 287 -16.29 14.45 -27.36
N ILE A 288 -17.23 13.61 -27.81
CA ILE A 288 -16.93 12.50 -28.71
C ILE A 288 -16.61 12.99 -30.13
N THR A 289 -17.21 14.09 -30.61
CA THR A 289 -16.92 14.62 -31.96
C THR A 289 -15.70 15.53 -32.05
N ALA A 290 -15.24 16.13 -30.95
CA ALA A 290 -14.03 16.97 -30.97
C ALA A 290 -12.71 16.16 -31.08
N SER A 291 -12.76 14.85 -30.81
CA SER A 291 -11.59 13.95 -30.83
C SER A 291 -11.85 12.65 -31.58
N THR A 292 -12.63 12.68 -32.66
CA THR A 292 -12.64 11.59 -33.64
C THR A 292 -11.67 11.93 -34.77
N PRO A 293 -10.43 11.40 -34.79
CA PRO A 293 -9.65 11.39 -36.02
C PRO A 293 -10.43 10.49 -36.97
N ARG A 294 -10.91 11.06 -38.10
CA ARG A 294 -11.64 10.34 -39.15
C ARG A 294 -11.00 8.95 -39.35
N MET A 295 -11.80 7.89 -39.21
CA MET A 295 -11.40 6.48 -39.39
C MET A 295 -10.54 6.24 -40.66
N GLY A 296 -10.68 7.09 -41.68
CA GLY A 296 -9.86 7.08 -42.89
C GLY A 296 -8.35 7.31 -42.68
N PHE A 297 -7.93 8.12 -41.70
CA PHE A 297 -6.51 8.36 -41.45
C PHE A 297 -5.79 7.10 -40.96
N PHE A 298 -6.41 6.37 -40.01
CA PHE A 298 -5.87 5.10 -39.51
C PHE A 298 -5.81 4.03 -40.59
N ILE A 299 -6.86 3.92 -41.43
CA ILE A 299 -6.88 2.96 -42.54
C ILE A 299 -5.76 3.28 -43.56
N CYS A 300 -5.59 4.55 -43.94
CA CYS A 300 -4.49 4.96 -44.82
C CYS A 300 -3.12 4.67 -44.21
N LEU A 301 -2.94 4.93 -42.90
CA LEU A 301 -1.69 4.69 -42.20
C LEU A 301 -1.34 3.20 -42.17
N VAL A 302 -2.32 2.33 -41.90
CA VAL A 302 -2.13 0.88 -41.91
C VAL A 302 -1.79 0.37 -43.33
N ILE A 303 -2.49 0.85 -44.36
CA ILE A 303 -2.21 0.48 -45.76
C ILE A 303 -0.80 0.93 -46.16
N ALA A 304 -0.38 2.14 -45.77
CA ALA A 304 0.95 2.65 -46.08
C ALA A 304 2.06 1.78 -45.44
N VAL A 305 1.89 1.38 -44.18
CA VAL A 305 2.83 0.48 -43.49
C VAL A 305 2.88 -0.90 -44.15
N GLN A 306 1.73 -1.45 -44.56
CA GLN A 306 1.68 -2.74 -45.26
C GLN A 306 2.40 -2.70 -46.61
N LEU A 307 2.22 -1.63 -47.40
CA LEU A 307 2.93 -1.47 -48.67
C LEU A 307 4.44 -1.32 -48.49
N LEU A 308 4.88 -0.64 -47.43
CA LEU A 308 6.30 -0.47 -47.11
C LEU A 308 6.94 -1.82 -46.73
N LEU A 309 6.25 -2.62 -45.91
CA LEU A 309 6.69 -3.97 -45.56
C LEU A 309 6.72 -4.91 -46.78
N ALA A 310 5.70 -4.88 -47.63
CA ALA A 310 5.67 -5.66 -48.86
C ALA A 310 6.80 -5.26 -49.83
N GLY A 311 7.02 -3.97 -50.02
CA GLY A 311 8.10 -3.44 -50.86
C GLY A 311 9.49 -3.83 -50.34
N SER A 312 9.72 -3.71 -49.03
CA SER A 312 10.99 -4.12 -48.42
C SER A 312 11.24 -5.63 -48.54
N TYR A 313 10.20 -6.46 -48.42
CA TYR A 313 10.29 -7.90 -48.63
C TYR A 313 10.65 -8.27 -50.08
N ILE A 314 10.04 -7.60 -51.08
CA ILE A 314 10.36 -7.82 -52.49
C ILE A 314 11.81 -7.42 -52.78
N ILE A 315 12.28 -6.29 -52.26
CA ILE A 315 13.67 -5.84 -52.41
C ILE A 315 14.63 -6.84 -51.77
N TYR A 316 14.33 -7.30 -50.55
CA TYR A 316 15.12 -8.32 -49.85
C TYR A 316 15.23 -9.61 -50.68
N LYS A 317 14.10 -10.12 -51.20
CA LYS A 317 14.06 -11.32 -52.03
C LYS A 317 14.82 -11.15 -53.35
N ARG A 318 14.68 -9.98 -54.00
CA ARG A 318 15.40 -9.65 -55.24
C ARG A 318 16.90 -9.55 -55.01
N ARG A 319 17.36 -8.96 -53.90
CA ARG A 319 18.79 -8.94 -53.55
C ARG A 319 19.33 -10.35 -53.30
N ARG A 320 18.57 -11.21 -52.63
CA ARG A 320 19.00 -12.59 -52.36
C ARG A 320 19.10 -13.44 -53.64
N ALA A 321 18.22 -13.22 -54.62
CA ALA A 321 18.26 -13.92 -55.90
C ALA A 321 19.44 -13.50 -56.79
N ASN A 322 19.92 -12.26 -56.65
CA ASN A 322 21.03 -11.72 -57.44
C ASN A 322 22.40 -11.87 -56.77
N MET A 323 22.51 -12.54 -55.61
CA MET A 323 23.80 -12.84 -55.00
C MET A 323 24.41 -14.09 -55.65
N PRO A 324 25.63 -14.01 -56.22
CA PRO A 324 26.29 -15.17 -56.81
C PRO A 324 26.54 -16.21 -55.73
N LYS A 325 26.02 -17.43 -55.96
CA LYS A 325 26.17 -18.55 -55.03
C LYS A 325 27.65 -18.95 -54.99
N LYS A 326 28.32 -18.68 -53.87
CA LYS A 326 29.63 -19.25 -53.58
C LYS A 326 29.41 -20.71 -53.20
N PHE A 327 29.88 -21.62 -54.04
CA PHE A 327 29.97 -23.04 -53.73
C PHE A 327 31.28 -23.28 -52.96
N LEU A 328 31.16 -23.81 -51.75
CA LEU A 328 32.15 -24.69 -51.12
C LEU A 328 31.43 -26.01 -50.84
#